data_AF-A0A1M6FFX0-F1
#
_entry.id   AF-A0A1M6FFX0-F1
#
_cell.length_a   1.000
_cell.length_b   1.000
_cell.length_c   1.000
_cell.angle_alpha   90.00
_cell.angle_beta   90.00
_cell.angle_gamma   90.00
#
_symmetry.space_group_name_H-M   'P 1'
#
loop_
_entity.id
_entity.type
_entity.pdbx_description
1 polymer ?
#
loop_
_entity_poly.entity_id
_entity_poly.type
_entity_poly.pdbx_seq_one_letter_code
_entity_poly.pdbx_strand_id
1 'polypeptide(L)'
;MIDLLKFYMKNRKLFIKNIENSNEVDLRMCINSKTGEILEKQTAHYKNLFIEITENRATIKGSIHKYFNIFEGHGEQNYNDFSFCDFKYALNRLQNALDINGNDTYITNLEFGLNIDIEEEPQKLIDNYILMYDYKMPNRNEKFYGKGDYLEFKTTDYSLKIYNKSKQHSLKNRNILRVELKITGARYLKKHFNIYTVNDLDRDRFKKLFDKLLEHFDKLLIVDTLSLKNNHRMDEMIFFQNGISATYWKDLKNKVSSKVRYRFKNDFNNLLNKYRLLKTKKKLRILLVKKYKELMDCDCGIFTNVA
;
A
#
# COMPACT_ATOMS: atom_id res chain seq x y z
N MET A 1 -6.10 3.95 4.51
CA MET A 1 -6.22 4.60 3.18
C MET A 1 -4.88 5.18 2.78
N ILE A 2 -4.59 6.47 2.89
CA ILE A 2 -3.23 6.94 2.59
C ILE A 2 -2.37 6.82 3.85
N ASP A 3 -1.26 6.08 3.78
CA ASP A 3 -0.37 5.85 4.91
C ASP A 3 0.94 6.59 4.69
N LEU A 4 1.82 6.09 3.83
CA LEU A 4 3.07 6.77 3.51
C LEU A 4 2.88 7.78 2.40
N LEU A 5 3.42 8.99 2.61
CA LEU A 5 3.62 9.99 1.58
C LEU A 5 5.11 10.31 1.44
N LYS A 6 5.54 10.57 0.22
CA LYS A 6 6.80 11.26 -0.09
C LYS A 6 6.51 12.37 -1.06
N PHE A 7 6.87 13.58 -0.71
CA PHE A 7 6.64 14.76 -1.53
C PHE A 7 7.82 15.73 -1.47
N TYR A 8 7.86 16.69 -2.39
CA TYR A 8 8.86 17.74 -2.42
C TYR A 8 8.27 19.11 -2.68
N MET A 9 9.00 20.11 -2.24
CA MET A 9 8.58 21.49 -2.27
C MET A 9 9.17 22.14 -3.52
N LYS A 10 8.32 22.74 -4.35
CA LYS A 10 8.75 23.46 -5.56
C LYS A 10 9.60 24.67 -5.21
N ASN A 11 9.17 25.46 -4.22
CA ASN A 11 9.96 26.57 -3.69
C ASN A 11 10.85 26.10 -2.52
N ARG A 12 12.00 25.50 -2.87
CA ARG A 12 12.98 24.98 -1.90
C ARG A 12 13.47 26.06 -0.93
N LYS A 13 13.80 27.25 -1.44
CA LYS A 13 14.39 28.34 -0.65
C LYS A 13 13.44 28.84 0.44
N LEU A 14 12.16 29.04 0.08
CA LEU A 14 11.14 29.43 1.03
C LEU A 14 10.94 28.37 2.11
N PHE A 15 10.86 27.09 1.72
CA PHE A 15 10.72 26.00 2.68
C PHE A 15 11.90 25.93 3.67
N ILE A 16 13.15 26.07 3.19
CA ILE A 16 14.34 26.10 4.07
C ILE A 16 14.21 27.23 5.10
N LYS A 17 13.89 28.45 4.63
CA LYS A 17 13.71 29.61 5.51
C LYS A 17 12.62 29.36 6.56
N ASN A 18 11.51 28.73 6.19
CA ASN A 18 10.43 28.44 7.12
C ASN A 18 10.86 27.43 8.20
N ILE A 19 11.59 26.39 7.81
CA ILE A 19 12.07 25.36 8.75
C ILE A 19 13.18 25.89 9.66
N GLU A 20 14.12 26.70 9.16
CA GLU A 20 15.19 27.29 9.98
C GLU A 20 14.64 28.23 11.07
N ASN A 21 13.46 28.82 10.85
CA ASN A 21 12.77 29.64 11.85
C ASN A 21 11.83 28.84 12.76
N SER A 22 11.68 27.53 12.55
CA SER A 22 10.78 26.68 13.33
C SER A 22 11.49 26.12 14.56
N ASN A 23 10.88 26.28 15.74
CA ASN A 23 11.36 25.64 16.97
C ASN A 23 11.01 24.14 17.04
N GLU A 24 10.20 23.62 16.11
CA GLU A 24 9.75 22.22 16.11
C GLU A 24 10.68 21.30 15.32
N VAL A 25 11.59 21.85 14.52
CA VAL A 25 12.42 21.10 13.57
C VAL A 25 13.89 21.43 13.75
N ASP A 26 14.66 20.43 14.17
CA ASP A 26 16.11 20.51 14.32
C ASP A 26 16.81 20.06 13.01
N LEU A 27 17.22 21.03 12.19
CA LEU A 27 17.97 20.78 10.94
C LEU A 27 19.44 20.46 11.23
N ARG A 28 19.85 19.24 10.88
CA ARG A 28 21.21 18.74 11.10
C ARG A 28 21.97 18.63 9.79
N MET A 29 23.21 19.12 9.78
CA MET A 29 24.15 18.93 8.68
C MET A 29 24.75 17.51 8.74
N CYS A 30 24.95 16.90 7.57
CA CYS A 30 25.64 15.62 7.48
C CYS A 30 27.14 15.84 7.24
N ILE A 31 27.99 15.14 8.00
CA ILE A 31 29.44 15.16 7.83
C ILE A 31 29.94 13.77 7.46
N ASN A 32 30.98 13.70 6.62
CA ASN A 32 31.70 12.47 6.35
C ASN A 32 32.52 12.10 7.59
N SER A 33 32.20 10.96 8.22
CA SER A 33 32.82 10.55 9.47
C SER A 33 34.32 10.22 9.36
N LYS A 34 34.85 10.04 8.15
CA LYS A 34 36.27 9.76 7.91
C LYS A 34 37.07 11.00 7.56
N THR A 35 36.51 11.88 6.72
CA THR A 35 37.24 13.03 6.19
C THR A 35 36.91 14.34 6.90
N GLY A 36 35.82 14.40 7.67
CA GLY A 36 35.28 15.64 8.24
C GLY A 36 34.61 16.56 7.22
N GLU A 37 34.52 16.15 5.95
CA GLU A 37 33.90 16.93 4.88
C GLU A 37 32.40 17.11 5.16
N ILE A 38 31.95 18.36 5.09
CA ILE A 38 30.53 18.69 5.17
C ILE A 38 29.87 18.25 3.86
N LEU A 39 28.88 17.38 3.97
CA LEU A 39 28.07 16.99 2.83
C LEU A 39 27.02 18.07 2.55
N GLU A 40 26.70 18.30 1.27
CA GLU A 40 25.62 19.20 0.83
C GLU A 40 24.22 18.59 1.05
N LYS A 41 24.01 18.09 2.27
CA LYS A 41 22.81 17.42 2.71
C LYS A 41 22.51 17.79 4.15
N GLN A 42 21.29 18.24 4.36
CA GLN A 42 20.72 18.46 5.69
C GLN A 42 19.54 17.51 5.90
N THR A 43 19.35 17.09 7.14
CA THR A 43 18.27 16.19 7.52
C THR A 43 17.64 16.63 8.83
N ALA A 44 16.34 16.40 8.97
CA ALA A 44 15.64 16.58 10.23
C ALA A 44 14.57 15.50 10.40
N HIS A 45 14.12 15.35 11.64
CA HIS A 45 12.93 14.58 11.96
C HIS A 45 11.88 15.54 12.50
N TYR A 46 10.69 15.49 11.91
CA TYR A 46 9.50 16.12 12.46
C TYR A 46 8.51 15.02 12.83
N LYS A 47 8.46 14.67 14.12
CA LYS A 47 7.75 13.48 14.61
C LYS A 47 8.21 12.24 13.83
N ASN A 48 7.30 11.52 13.18
CA ASN A 48 7.60 10.35 12.36
C ASN A 48 7.93 10.67 10.88
N LEU A 49 8.00 11.96 10.53
CA LEU A 49 8.33 12.42 9.19
C LEU A 49 9.82 12.75 9.11
N PHE A 50 10.46 12.30 8.03
CA PHE A 50 11.85 12.58 7.73
C PHE A 50 11.94 13.67 6.67
N ILE A 51 12.65 14.73 7.00
CA ILE A 51 12.94 15.86 6.13
C ILE A 51 14.36 15.67 5.59
N GLU A 52 14.51 15.77 4.28
CA GLU A 52 15.79 15.69 3.58
C GLU A 52 15.93 16.88 2.65
N ILE A 53 16.99 17.65 2.83
CA ILE A 53 17.32 18.81 2.01
C ILE A 53 18.66 18.52 1.35
N THR A 54 18.66 18.57 0.03
CA THR A 54 19.86 18.53 -0.81
C THR A 54 19.95 19.83 -1.60
N GLU A 55 21.06 20.03 -2.31
CA GLU A 55 21.23 21.14 -3.26
C GLU A 55 20.01 21.30 -4.19
N ASN A 56 19.49 20.18 -4.68
CA ASN A 56 18.47 20.16 -5.73
C ASN A 56 17.03 20.10 -5.20
N ARG A 57 16.80 19.62 -3.98
CA ARG A 57 15.45 19.27 -3.53
C ARG A 57 15.30 19.28 -2.01
N ALA A 58 14.17 19.80 -1.53
CA ALA A 58 13.69 19.55 -0.18
C ALA A 58 12.54 18.55 -0.24
N THR A 59 12.64 17.46 0.51
CA THR A 59 11.72 16.32 0.49
C THR A 59 11.26 15.99 1.89
N ILE A 60 9.98 15.67 2.04
CA ILE A 60 9.44 15.09 3.26
C ILE A 60 8.93 13.70 2.92
N LYS A 61 9.23 12.73 3.79
CA LYS A 61 8.72 11.36 3.68
C LYS A 61 8.29 10.84 5.05
N GLY A 62 7.18 10.13 5.11
CA GLY A 62 6.75 9.44 6.32
C GLY A 62 5.28 9.04 6.26
N SER A 63 4.78 8.51 7.37
CA SER A 63 3.41 8.03 7.47
C SER A 63 2.49 9.15 8.00
N ILE A 64 1.56 9.63 7.18
CA ILE A 64 0.57 10.63 7.61
C ILE A 64 -0.41 10.04 8.64
N HIS A 65 -0.64 8.74 8.58
CA HIS A 65 -1.48 8.04 9.55
C HIS A 65 -0.78 7.94 10.94
N LYS A 66 0.50 7.58 10.98
CA LYS A 66 1.28 7.67 12.23
C LYS A 66 1.35 9.10 12.76
N TYR A 67 1.49 10.09 11.87
CA TYR A 67 1.49 11.50 12.26
C TYR A 67 0.18 11.89 12.95
N PHE A 68 -0.96 11.52 12.37
CA PHE A 68 -2.28 11.67 13.00
C PHE A 68 -2.35 11.00 14.37
N ASN A 69 -1.96 9.72 14.47
CA ASN A 69 -2.03 8.98 15.73
C ASN A 69 -1.10 9.52 16.82
N ILE A 70 0.07 10.04 16.46
CA ILE A 70 0.94 10.76 17.43
C ILE A 70 0.22 11.99 17.96
N PHE A 71 -0.42 12.76 17.06
CA PHE A 71 -1.09 14.00 17.41
C PHE A 71 -2.33 13.78 18.29
N GLU A 72 -3.14 12.78 17.97
CA GLU A 72 -4.33 12.40 18.74
C GLU A 72 -4.00 11.60 20.02
N GLY A 73 -2.73 11.38 20.35
CA GLY A 73 -2.31 10.64 21.55
C GLY A 73 -2.49 9.13 21.45
N HIS A 74 -2.76 8.58 20.26
CA HIS A 74 -2.86 7.14 20.00
C HIS A 74 -1.48 6.45 19.80
N GLY A 75 -0.38 7.21 19.91
CA GLY A 75 1.00 6.72 19.78
C GLY A 75 1.45 6.53 18.33
N GLU A 76 2.71 6.11 18.14
CA GLU A 76 3.30 5.94 16.80
C GLU A 76 2.88 4.58 16.17
N GLN A 77 1.64 4.49 15.72
CA GLN A 77 1.09 3.29 15.08
C GLN A 77 0.23 3.61 13.84
N ASN A 78 -0.12 2.59 13.06
CA ASN A 78 -0.97 2.71 11.85
C ASN A 78 -1.87 1.48 11.60
N TYR A 79 -2.25 0.79 12.66
CA TYR A 79 -3.12 -0.39 12.59
C TYR A 79 -4.60 -0.06 12.85
N ASN A 80 -4.91 1.06 13.50
CA ASN A 80 -6.27 1.55 13.67
C ASN A 80 -6.84 2.12 12.37
N ASP A 81 -8.05 2.65 12.47
CA ASP A 81 -8.76 3.25 11.36
C ASP A 81 -8.29 4.68 11.10
N PHE A 82 -8.27 5.03 9.82
CA PHE A 82 -7.82 6.31 9.32
C PHE A 82 -8.67 6.69 8.13
N SER A 83 -9.71 7.46 8.42
CA SER A 83 -10.72 7.91 7.48
C SER A 83 -10.17 8.96 6.52
N PHE A 84 -10.97 9.30 5.51
CA PHE A 84 -10.66 10.44 4.64
C PHE A 84 -10.59 11.76 5.43
N CYS A 85 -11.44 11.91 6.45
CA CYS A 85 -11.50 13.08 7.31
C CYS A 85 -10.24 13.21 8.17
N ASP A 86 -9.82 12.11 8.81
CA ASP A 86 -8.57 12.04 9.58
C ASP A 86 -7.37 12.39 8.69
N PHE A 87 -7.37 11.89 7.44
CA PHE A 87 -6.35 12.25 6.46
C PHE A 87 -6.34 13.74 6.14
N LYS A 88 -7.49 14.36 5.87
CA LYS A 88 -7.57 15.80 5.58
C LYS A 88 -7.16 16.65 6.77
N TYR A 89 -7.57 16.26 7.97
CA TYR A 89 -7.15 16.90 9.22
C TYR A 89 -5.64 16.83 9.40
N ALA A 90 -5.06 15.63 9.34
CA ALA A 90 -3.63 15.42 9.48
C ALA A 90 -2.81 16.17 8.42
N LEU A 91 -3.29 16.19 7.18
CA LEU A 91 -2.64 16.92 6.10
C LEU A 91 -2.68 18.43 6.33
N ASN A 92 -3.83 19.00 6.71
CA ASN A 92 -3.96 20.43 7.00
C ASN A 92 -3.05 20.85 8.16
N ARG A 93 -3.04 20.08 9.25
CA ARG A 93 -2.13 20.30 10.38
C ARG A 93 -0.66 20.29 9.96
N LEU A 94 -0.27 19.30 9.15
CA LEU A 94 1.10 19.22 8.64
C LEU A 94 1.44 20.43 7.76
N GLN A 95 0.48 20.92 6.98
CA GLN A 95 0.66 22.10 6.15
C GLN A 95 0.90 23.36 6.97
N ASN A 96 0.12 23.55 8.04
CA ASN A 96 0.26 24.70 8.93
C ASN A 96 1.56 24.62 9.75
N ALA A 97 1.89 23.44 10.30
CA ALA A 97 3.05 23.27 11.17
C ALA A 97 4.39 23.50 10.46
N LEU A 98 4.47 23.16 9.17
CA LEU A 98 5.69 23.33 8.37
C LEU A 98 5.62 24.49 7.38
N ASP A 99 4.55 25.30 7.45
CA ASP A 99 4.25 26.39 6.53
C ASP A 99 4.47 25.99 5.05
N ILE A 100 3.80 24.90 4.63
CA ILE A 100 3.88 24.37 3.27
C ILE A 100 2.59 24.61 2.47
N ASN A 101 2.75 25.26 1.32
CA ASN A 101 1.66 25.41 0.35
C ASN A 101 1.40 24.08 -0.36
N GLY A 102 0.17 23.57 -0.23
CA GLY A 102 -0.24 22.29 -0.81
C GLY A 102 -0.19 22.26 -2.35
N ASN A 103 -0.37 23.39 -3.02
CA ASN A 103 -0.30 23.49 -4.49
C ASN A 103 1.15 23.46 -5.02
N ASP A 104 2.13 23.81 -4.17
CA ASP A 104 3.56 23.78 -4.50
C ASP A 104 4.28 22.56 -3.90
N THR A 105 3.51 21.59 -3.37
CA THR A 105 4.03 20.40 -2.70
C THR A 105 3.68 19.15 -3.51
N TYR A 106 4.66 18.64 -4.26
CA TYR A 106 4.47 17.61 -5.28
C TYR A 106 4.73 16.20 -4.74
N ILE A 107 3.77 15.30 -4.92
CA ILE A 107 3.87 13.91 -4.50
C ILE A 107 4.73 13.11 -5.47
N THR A 108 5.68 12.33 -4.94
CA THR A 108 6.44 11.35 -5.71
C THR A 108 6.11 9.92 -5.35
N ASN A 109 5.72 9.66 -4.09
CA ASN A 109 5.38 8.32 -3.63
C ASN A 109 4.21 8.38 -2.67
N LEU A 110 3.42 7.31 -2.69
CA LEU A 110 2.17 7.18 -1.96
C LEU A 110 1.97 5.70 -1.63
N GLU A 111 1.59 5.37 -0.40
CA GLU A 111 1.05 4.05 -0.05
C GLU A 111 -0.43 4.18 0.25
N PHE A 112 -1.27 3.53 -0.58
CA PHE A 112 -2.71 3.42 -0.34
C PHE A 112 -3.04 2.00 0.12
N GLY A 113 -3.51 1.83 1.36
CA GLY A 113 -3.83 0.51 1.90
C GLY A 113 -4.99 0.50 2.89
N LEU A 114 -5.61 -0.67 3.01
CA LEU A 114 -6.71 -0.94 3.94
C LEU A 114 -6.30 -2.03 4.93
N ASN A 115 -6.64 -1.79 6.19
CA ASN A 115 -6.56 -2.79 7.26
C ASN A 115 -7.95 -3.43 7.37
N ILE A 116 -8.06 -4.73 7.12
CA ILE A 116 -9.32 -5.47 7.27
C ILE A 116 -9.21 -6.49 8.39
N ASP A 117 -10.21 -6.53 9.26
CA ASP A 117 -10.37 -7.59 10.25
C ASP A 117 -10.91 -8.85 9.55
N ILE A 118 -10.25 -9.98 9.81
CA ILE A 118 -10.64 -11.29 9.28
C ILE A 118 -10.77 -12.28 10.45
N GLU A 119 -11.62 -13.29 10.28
CA GLU A 119 -11.82 -14.32 11.32
C GLU A 119 -10.59 -15.22 11.47
N GLU A 120 -10.00 -15.63 10.34
CA GLU A 120 -8.85 -16.52 10.29
C GLU A 120 -7.54 -15.78 10.59
N GLU A 121 -6.53 -16.51 11.05
CA GLU A 121 -5.19 -15.97 11.23
C GLU A 121 -4.63 -15.48 9.87
N PRO A 122 -4.21 -14.19 9.74
CA PRO A 122 -3.76 -13.65 8.47
C PRO A 122 -2.60 -14.43 7.86
N GLN A 123 -1.74 -15.02 8.70
CA GLN A 123 -0.60 -15.79 8.24
C GLN A 123 -1.02 -17.05 7.50
N LYS A 124 -1.97 -17.82 8.07
CA LYS A 124 -2.51 -19.02 7.43
C LYS A 124 -3.14 -18.68 6.07
N LEU A 125 -3.82 -17.53 5.99
CA LEU A 125 -4.43 -17.08 4.75
C LEU A 125 -3.40 -16.73 3.69
N ILE A 126 -2.37 -15.99 4.07
CA ILE A 126 -1.27 -15.58 3.19
C ILE A 126 -0.52 -16.80 2.64
N ASP A 127 -0.19 -17.76 3.51
CA ASP A 127 0.64 -18.91 3.14
C ASP A 127 -0.10 -19.94 2.30
N ASN A 128 -1.39 -20.19 2.59
CA ASN A 128 -2.12 -21.31 2.01
C ASN A 128 -3.03 -20.94 0.84
N TYR A 129 -3.56 -19.71 0.78
CA TYR A 129 -4.57 -19.35 -0.21
C TYR A 129 -4.08 -18.38 -1.27
N ILE A 130 -3.12 -17.50 -0.97
CA ILE A 130 -2.63 -16.48 -1.93
C ILE A 130 -1.44 -17.03 -2.71
N LEU A 131 -1.72 -17.51 -3.93
CA LEU A 131 -0.73 -18.29 -4.68
C LEU A 131 0.14 -17.40 -5.59
N MET A 132 -0.47 -16.47 -6.32
CA MET A 132 0.24 -15.65 -7.33
C MET A 132 -0.52 -14.38 -7.67
N TYR A 133 0.16 -13.44 -8.32
CA TYR A 133 -0.41 -12.20 -8.86
C TYR A 133 -0.17 -12.14 -10.36
N ASP A 134 -1.24 -12.06 -11.15
CA ASP A 134 -1.14 -12.00 -12.62
C ASP A 134 -0.18 -13.08 -13.19
N TYR A 135 -0.31 -14.29 -12.64
CA TYR A 135 0.49 -15.47 -12.98
C TYR A 135 2.00 -15.35 -12.70
N LYS A 136 2.38 -14.46 -11.79
CA LYS A 136 3.75 -14.28 -11.32
C LYS A 136 3.84 -14.60 -9.83
N MET A 137 4.96 -15.22 -9.46
CA MET A 137 5.28 -15.49 -8.06
C MET A 137 5.57 -14.17 -7.31
N PRO A 138 5.27 -14.13 -6.00
CA PRO A 138 5.63 -13.00 -5.15
C PRO A 138 7.15 -12.87 -5.03
N ASN A 139 7.62 -11.64 -4.86
CA ASN A 139 8.94 -11.42 -4.29
C ASN A 139 8.77 -11.66 -2.79
N ARG A 140 9.14 -12.85 -2.29
CA ARG A 140 9.24 -13.06 -0.85
C ARG A 140 10.45 -12.28 -0.36
N ASN A 141 10.22 -11.32 0.52
CA ASN A 141 11.28 -10.53 1.12
C ASN A 141 11.53 -11.08 2.53
N GLU A 142 12.66 -11.74 2.73
CA GLU A 142 13.04 -12.36 4.01
C GLU A 142 13.38 -11.35 5.11
N LYS A 143 13.36 -10.04 4.79
CA LYS A 143 13.74 -8.93 5.70
C LYS A 143 12.80 -8.72 6.90
N PHE A 144 11.75 -9.53 7.06
CA PHE A 144 10.99 -9.67 8.31
C PHE A 144 11.45 -10.91 9.08
N TYR A 145 12.71 -10.93 9.53
CA TYR A 145 13.26 -11.99 10.38
C TYR A 145 13.04 -13.42 9.84
N GLY A 146 13.13 -13.61 8.52
CA GLY A 146 13.05 -14.95 7.90
C GLY A 146 11.69 -15.65 7.99
N LYS A 147 10.61 -14.96 8.37
CA LYS A 147 9.25 -15.55 8.40
C LYS A 147 8.45 -15.00 7.23
N GLY A 148 7.81 -15.88 6.46
CA GLY A 148 7.07 -15.61 5.22
C GLY A 148 5.81 -14.77 5.36
N ASP A 149 5.79 -13.80 6.28
CA ASP A 149 4.60 -13.06 6.71
C ASP A 149 4.18 -11.92 5.77
N TYR A 150 4.82 -11.83 4.61
CA TYR A 150 4.80 -10.69 3.72
C TYR A 150 4.89 -11.11 2.27
N LEU A 151 3.82 -10.83 1.50
CA LEU A 151 3.82 -10.96 0.05
C LEU A 151 3.95 -9.59 -0.60
N GLU A 152 4.93 -9.45 -1.49
CA GLU A 152 5.06 -8.25 -2.31
C GLU A 152 5.29 -8.55 -3.79
N PHE A 153 4.42 -8.00 -4.62
CA PHE A 153 4.52 -8.08 -6.06
C PHE A 153 5.01 -6.74 -6.60
N LYS A 154 6.34 -6.64 -6.76
CA LYS A 154 7.02 -5.42 -7.22
C LYS A 154 6.94 -5.29 -8.74
N THR A 155 6.69 -4.05 -9.17
CA THR A 155 6.90 -3.59 -10.55
C THR A 155 7.81 -2.35 -10.50
N THR A 156 8.05 -1.72 -11.65
CA THR A 156 8.89 -0.51 -11.72
C THR A 156 8.28 0.67 -10.97
N ASP A 157 6.95 0.85 -11.04
CA ASP A 157 6.28 2.05 -10.55
C ASP A 157 5.36 1.84 -9.35
N TYR A 158 5.06 0.59 -9.03
CA TYR A 158 4.22 0.24 -7.90
C TYR A 158 4.53 -1.16 -7.36
N SER A 159 4.13 -1.45 -6.14
CA SER A 159 4.05 -2.79 -5.59
C SER A 159 2.71 -3.04 -4.90
N LEU A 160 2.17 -4.25 -5.08
CA LEU A 160 1.05 -4.74 -4.29
C LEU A 160 1.61 -5.52 -3.11
N LYS A 161 1.23 -5.14 -1.88
CA LYS A 161 1.65 -5.80 -0.64
C LYS A 161 0.46 -6.39 0.09
N ILE A 162 0.67 -7.57 0.65
CA ILE A 162 -0.32 -8.27 1.47
C ILE A 162 0.42 -8.87 2.65
N TYR A 163 0.06 -8.50 3.88
CA TYR A 163 0.81 -8.92 5.06
C TYR A 163 -0.03 -8.93 6.33
N ASN A 164 0.47 -9.69 7.32
CA ASN A 164 -0.12 -9.79 8.64
C ASN A 164 0.18 -8.52 9.46
N LYS A 165 -0.79 -7.61 9.53
CA LYS A 165 -0.66 -6.31 10.20
C LYS A 165 -0.75 -6.44 11.71
N SER A 166 -1.53 -7.38 12.22
CA SER A 166 -1.60 -7.65 13.67
C SER A 166 -0.27 -8.19 14.19
N LYS A 167 0.38 -9.10 13.46
CA LYS A 167 1.73 -9.58 13.80
C LYS A 167 2.79 -8.48 13.72
N GLN A 168 2.74 -7.60 12.71
CA GLN A 168 3.66 -6.45 12.60
C GLN A 168 3.65 -5.56 13.84
N HIS A 169 2.49 -5.40 14.49
CA HIS A 169 2.30 -4.57 15.68
C HIS A 169 2.13 -5.38 16.96
N SER A 170 2.47 -6.67 16.95
CA SER A 170 2.36 -7.57 18.11
C SER A 170 0.96 -7.62 18.76
N LEU A 171 -0.11 -7.46 17.96
CA LEU A 171 -1.49 -7.49 18.42
C LEU A 171 -1.96 -8.95 18.58
N LYS A 172 -2.20 -9.38 19.82
CA LYS A 172 -2.58 -10.77 20.14
C LYS A 172 -4.07 -11.06 19.96
N ASN A 173 -4.92 -10.04 20.08
CA ASN A 173 -6.38 -10.19 20.15
C ASN A 173 -7.10 -9.78 18.85
N ARG A 174 -6.36 -9.53 17.77
CA ARG A 174 -6.92 -9.09 16.49
C ARG A 174 -6.22 -9.78 15.32
N ASN A 175 -6.99 -10.07 14.29
CA ASN A 175 -6.51 -10.64 13.04
C ASN A 175 -6.66 -9.60 11.94
N ILE A 176 -5.61 -8.79 11.74
CA ILE A 176 -5.65 -7.68 10.78
C ILE A 176 -4.80 -8.05 9.57
N LEU A 177 -5.45 -8.15 8.41
CA LEU A 177 -4.79 -8.30 7.12
C LEU A 177 -4.69 -6.92 6.46
N ARG A 178 -3.49 -6.55 6.00
CA ARG A 178 -3.29 -5.35 5.18
C ARG A 178 -3.26 -5.74 3.71
N VAL A 179 -4.01 -5.02 2.88
CA VAL A 179 -3.82 -4.99 1.42
C VAL A 179 -3.43 -3.56 1.03
N GLU A 180 -2.27 -3.40 0.38
CA GLU A 180 -1.68 -2.09 0.12
C GLU A 180 -1.11 -1.99 -1.29
N LEU A 181 -1.46 -0.90 -1.99
CA LEU A 181 -0.84 -0.45 -3.22
C LEU A 181 0.17 0.63 -2.88
N LYS A 182 1.46 0.27 -2.94
CA LYS A 182 2.57 1.21 -2.84
C LYS A 182 2.89 1.73 -4.24
N ILE A 183 2.77 3.03 -4.45
CA ILE A 183 3.12 3.69 -5.70
C ILE A 183 4.45 4.42 -5.50
N THR A 184 5.46 4.04 -6.29
CA THR A 184 6.81 4.60 -6.22
C THR A 184 7.14 5.54 -7.37
N GLY A 185 6.41 5.44 -8.48
CA GLY A 185 6.61 6.28 -9.65
C GLY A 185 5.64 7.47 -9.70
N ALA A 186 6.17 8.70 -9.62
CA ALA A 186 5.38 9.92 -9.83
C ALA A 186 4.63 9.93 -11.18
N ARG A 187 5.23 9.33 -12.22
CA ARG A 187 4.59 9.16 -13.53
C ARG A 187 3.31 8.32 -13.47
N TYR A 188 3.28 7.32 -12.60
CA TYR A 188 2.12 6.46 -12.41
C TYR A 188 0.99 7.20 -11.68
N LEU A 189 1.35 8.01 -10.66
CA LEU A 189 0.41 8.91 -9.99
C LEU A 189 -0.29 9.86 -10.97
N LYS A 190 0.51 10.54 -11.80
CA LYS A 190 0.00 11.49 -12.81
C LYS A 190 -0.87 10.79 -13.84
N LYS A 191 -0.38 9.72 -14.48
CA LYS A 191 -1.05 9.04 -15.58
C LYS A 191 -2.36 8.37 -15.17
N HIS A 192 -2.41 7.74 -14.00
CA HIS A 192 -3.56 6.92 -13.60
C HIS A 192 -4.56 7.63 -12.69
N PHE A 193 -4.15 8.69 -11.99
CA PHE A 193 -4.98 9.33 -10.97
C PHE A 193 -5.07 10.84 -11.11
N ASN A 194 -4.27 11.46 -11.99
CA ASN A 194 -4.15 12.91 -12.08
C ASN A 194 -3.73 13.53 -10.73
N ILE A 195 -2.81 12.87 -10.02
CA ILE A 195 -2.24 13.34 -8.74
C ILE A 195 -0.85 13.92 -9.01
N TYR A 196 -0.69 15.20 -8.72
CA TYR A 196 0.59 15.92 -8.83
C TYR A 196 1.02 16.44 -7.46
N THR A 197 0.10 17.01 -6.72
CA THR A 197 0.31 17.73 -5.47
C THR A 197 -0.48 17.09 -4.32
N VAL A 198 -0.19 17.51 -3.09
CA VAL A 198 -0.94 17.04 -1.92
C VAL A 198 -2.40 17.53 -1.91
N ASN A 199 -2.69 18.67 -2.54
CA ASN A 199 -4.05 19.20 -2.65
C ASN A 199 -4.92 18.41 -3.63
N ASP A 200 -4.32 17.67 -4.58
CA ASP A 200 -5.07 16.79 -5.50
C ASP A 200 -5.71 15.59 -4.80
N LEU A 201 -5.34 15.29 -3.55
CA LEU A 201 -5.83 14.15 -2.78
C LEU A 201 -7.24 14.40 -2.21
N ASP A 202 -8.21 14.48 -3.12
CA ASP A 202 -9.64 14.59 -2.83
C ASP A 202 -10.36 13.22 -2.81
N ARG A 203 -11.68 13.22 -2.57
CA ARG A 203 -12.48 11.99 -2.52
C ARG A 203 -12.49 11.22 -3.84
N ASP A 204 -12.48 11.91 -4.99
CA ASP A 204 -12.42 11.27 -6.31
C ASP A 204 -11.08 10.56 -6.50
N ARG A 205 -9.96 11.18 -6.10
CA ARG A 205 -8.64 10.54 -6.17
C ARG A 205 -8.53 9.36 -5.22
N PHE A 206 -9.11 9.44 -4.02
CA PHE A 206 -9.22 8.29 -3.11
C PHE A 206 -10.04 7.14 -3.73
N LYS A 207 -11.14 7.45 -4.42
CA LYS A 207 -11.92 6.45 -5.16
C LYS A 207 -11.11 5.80 -6.26
N LYS A 208 -10.40 6.59 -7.09
CA LYS A 208 -9.53 6.05 -8.15
C LYS A 208 -8.42 5.16 -7.59
N LEU A 209 -7.81 5.55 -6.47
CA LEU A 209 -6.81 4.75 -5.76
C LEU A 209 -7.41 3.42 -5.27
N PHE A 210 -8.61 3.45 -4.69
CA PHE A 210 -9.31 2.26 -4.24
C PHE A 210 -9.71 1.34 -5.40
N ASP A 211 -10.28 1.89 -6.46
CA ASP A 211 -10.63 1.13 -7.67
C ASP A 211 -9.38 0.45 -8.26
N LYS A 212 -8.23 1.14 -8.24
CA LYS A 212 -6.96 0.57 -8.68
C LYS A 212 -6.43 -0.51 -7.75
N LEU A 213 -6.54 -0.32 -6.44
CA LEU A 213 -6.22 -1.36 -5.45
C LEU A 213 -7.06 -2.62 -5.70
N LEU A 214 -8.38 -2.47 -5.94
CA LEU A 214 -9.26 -3.59 -6.26
C LEU A 214 -8.91 -4.24 -7.59
N GLU A 215 -8.58 -3.47 -8.63
CA GLU A 215 -8.11 -4.02 -9.92
C GLU A 215 -6.88 -4.93 -9.71
N HIS A 216 -5.93 -4.50 -8.87
CA HIS A 216 -4.75 -5.29 -8.53
C HIS A 216 -5.09 -6.51 -7.65
N PHE A 217 -5.99 -6.34 -6.69
CA PHE A 217 -6.49 -7.44 -5.86
C PHE A 217 -7.19 -8.52 -6.70
N ASP A 218 -8.01 -8.11 -7.68
CA ASP A 218 -8.75 -9.02 -8.55
C ASP A 218 -7.82 -9.85 -9.47
N LYS A 219 -6.58 -9.40 -9.71
CA LYS A 219 -5.53 -10.16 -10.41
C LYS A 219 -4.83 -11.21 -9.55
N LEU A 220 -5.05 -11.23 -8.24
CA LEU A 220 -4.52 -12.27 -7.36
C LEU A 220 -5.24 -13.59 -7.63
N LEU A 221 -4.48 -14.68 -7.71
CA LEU A 221 -5.03 -16.02 -7.63
C LEU A 221 -5.10 -16.41 -6.15
N ILE A 222 -6.30 -16.27 -5.59
CA ILE A 222 -6.64 -16.69 -4.23
C ILE A 222 -7.61 -17.85 -4.36
N VAL A 223 -7.17 -19.04 -3.95
CA VAL A 223 -7.87 -20.31 -4.20
C VAL A 223 -8.01 -21.07 -2.89
N ASP A 224 -9.23 -21.47 -2.56
CA ASP A 224 -9.50 -22.31 -1.39
C ASP A 224 -8.96 -23.73 -1.62
N THR A 225 -8.71 -24.47 -0.54
CA THR A 225 -8.22 -25.85 -0.64
C THR A 225 -9.23 -26.72 -1.38
N LEU A 226 -8.75 -27.39 -2.43
CA LEU A 226 -9.51 -28.42 -3.11
C LEU A 226 -9.53 -29.69 -2.25
N SER A 227 -10.65 -29.94 -1.56
CA SER A 227 -10.89 -31.21 -0.86
C SER A 227 -11.51 -32.20 -1.83
N LEU A 228 -10.80 -33.28 -2.11
CA LEU A 228 -11.21 -34.30 -3.07
C LEU A 228 -11.95 -35.43 -2.34
N LYS A 229 -13.16 -35.75 -2.79
CA LYS A 229 -13.82 -37.04 -2.49
C LYS A 229 -13.50 -38.03 -3.62
N ASN A 230 -13.51 -39.34 -3.36
CA ASN A 230 -13.00 -40.41 -4.24
C ASN A 230 -13.58 -40.49 -5.68
N ASN A 231 -14.47 -39.60 -6.12
CA ASN A 231 -15.13 -39.60 -7.42
C ASN A 231 -14.66 -38.49 -8.39
N HIS A 232 -13.58 -37.77 -8.12
CA HIS A 232 -13.08 -36.75 -9.07
C HIS A 232 -12.32 -37.38 -10.24
N ARG A 233 -12.51 -36.83 -11.43
CA ARG A 233 -11.80 -37.28 -12.63
C ARG A 233 -10.35 -36.77 -12.58
N MET A 234 -9.39 -37.67 -12.85
CA MET A 234 -7.94 -37.41 -12.73
C MET A 234 -7.45 -36.27 -13.65
N ASP A 235 -8.13 -36.04 -14.78
CA ASP A 235 -7.89 -34.92 -15.70
C ASP A 235 -8.15 -33.55 -15.04
N GLU A 236 -9.24 -33.40 -14.29
CA GLU A 236 -9.55 -32.15 -13.58
C GLU A 236 -8.52 -31.84 -12.49
N MET A 237 -7.97 -32.88 -11.85
CA MET A 237 -6.89 -32.72 -10.85
C MET A 237 -5.61 -32.21 -11.49
N ILE A 238 -5.18 -32.84 -12.59
CA ILE A 238 -3.99 -32.40 -13.34
C ILE A 238 -4.21 -30.96 -13.84
N PHE A 239 -5.41 -30.67 -14.34
CA PHE A 239 -5.77 -29.34 -14.80
C PHE A 239 -5.73 -28.30 -13.67
N PHE A 240 -6.23 -28.63 -12.48
CA PHE A 240 -6.13 -27.78 -11.30
C PHE A 240 -4.69 -27.50 -10.90
N GLN A 241 -3.86 -28.54 -10.81
CA GLN A 241 -2.43 -28.42 -10.46
C GLN A 241 -1.68 -27.52 -11.45
N ASN A 242 -1.95 -27.67 -12.75
CA ASN A 242 -1.42 -26.79 -13.78
C ASN A 242 -1.87 -25.33 -13.58
N GLY A 243 -3.15 -25.12 -13.25
CA GLY A 243 -3.71 -23.78 -13.06
C GLY A 243 -3.16 -23.03 -11.83
N ILE A 244 -2.78 -23.74 -10.77
CA ILE A 244 -2.15 -23.14 -9.58
C ILE A 244 -0.62 -23.03 -9.68
N SER A 245 -0.03 -23.53 -10.77
CA SER A 245 1.42 -23.55 -10.97
C SER A 245 1.91 -22.33 -11.77
N ALA A 246 2.68 -21.46 -11.14
CA ALA A 246 3.25 -20.30 -11.82
C ALA A 246 4.24 -20.69 -12.93
N THR A 247 4.94 -21.83 -12.79
CA THR A 247 5.83 -22.35 -13.83
C THR A 247 5.06 -22.78 -15.06
N TYR A 248 3.89 -23.41 -14.89
CA TYR A 248 3.01 -23.78 -16.00
C TYR A 248 2.54 -22.55 -16.79
N TRP A 249 2.14 -21.48 -16.10
CA TRP A 249 1.76 -20.23 -16.77
C TRP A 249 2.91 -19.56 -17.53
N LYS A 250 4.14 -19.63 -17.00
CA LYS A 250 5.35 -19.15 -17.70
C LYS A 250 5.59 -19.95 -18.97
N ASP A 251 5.47 -21.27 -18.90
CA ASP A 251 5.62 -22.15 -20.05
C ASP A 251 4.56 -21.89 -21.11
N LEU A 252 3.29 -21.76 -20.71
CA LEU A 252 2.21 -21.38 -21.61
C LEU A 252 2.50 -20.07 -22.34
N LYS A 253 3.04 -19.06 -21.64
CA LYS A 253 3.36 -17.76 -22.24
C LYS A 253 4.41 -17.87 -23.35
N ASN A 254 5.37 -18.80 -23.21
CA ASN A 254 6.47 -18.95 -24.14
C ASN A 254 6.15 -19.91 -25.30
N LYS A 255 5.32 -20.93 -25.04
CA LYS A 255 5.11 -22.06 -25.97
C LYS A 255 3.83 -21.95 -26.80
N VAL A 256 2.82 -21.19 -26.34
CA VAL A 256 1.51 -21.17 -27.00
C VAL A 256 0.96 -19.76 -27.26
N SER A 257 0.03 -19.67 -28.21
CA SER A 257 -0.62 -18.41 -28.58
C SER A 257 -1.44 -17.80 -27.44
N SER A 258 -1.68 -16.49 -27.51
CA SER A 258 -2.54 -15.77 -26.56
C SER A 258 -3.95 -16.35 -26.48
N LYS A 259 -4.50 -16.84 -27.60
CA LYS A 259 -5.84 -17.45 -27.67
C LYS A 259 -5.94 -18.73 -26.84
N VAL A 260 -4.92 -19.60 -26.92
CA VAL A 260 -4.87 -20.85 -26.12
C VAL A 260 -4.77 -20.53 -24.63
N ARG A 261 -3.92 -19.56 -24.26
CA ARG A 261 -3.80 -19.11 -22.86
C ARG A 261 -5.10 -18.55 -22.29
N TYR A 262 -5.81 -17.75 -23.09
CA TYR A 262 -7.09 -17.19 -22.71
C TYR A 262 -8.15 -18.28 -22.48
N ARG A 263 -8.19 -19.31 -23.34
CA ARG A 263 -9.06 -20.47 -23.15
C ARG A 263 -8.73 -21.21 -21.86
N PHE A 264 -7.46 -21.57 -21.64
CA PHE A 264 -7.02 -22.23 -20.41
C PHE A 264 -7.41 -21.43 -19.15
N LYS A 265 -7.23 -20.10 -19.19
CA LYS A 265 -7.66 -19.20 -18.10
C LYS A 265 -9.15 -19.28 -17.82
N ASN A 266 -9.98 -19.26 -18.86
CA ASN A 266 -11.43 -19.33 -18.69
C ASN A 266 -11.86 -20.70 -18.16
N ASP A 267 -11.31 -21.77 -18.70
CA ASP A 267 -11.59 -23.14 -18.26
C ASP A 267 -11.16 -23.35 -16.81
N PHE A 268 -10.00 -22.82 -16.42
CA PHE A 268 -9.55 -22.85 -15.03
C PHE A 268 -10.48 -22.06 -14.11
N ASN A 269 -10.91 -20.85 -14.50
CA ASN A 269 -11.90 -20.10 -13.73
C ASN A 269 -13.24 -20.85 -13.61
N ASN A 270 -13.67 -21.57 -14.65
CA ASN A 270 -14.87 -22.41 -14.61
C ASN A 270 -14.71 -23.56 -13.61
N LEU A 271 -13.54 -24.21 -13.58
CA LEU A 271 -13.22 -25.25 -12.60
C LEU A 271 -13.28 -24.71 -11.16
N LEU A 272 -12.65 -23.55 -10.91
CA LEU A 272 -12.66 -22.91 -9.59
C LEU A 272 -14.09 -22.58 -9.14
N ASN A 273 -14.96 -22.14 -10.05
CA ASN A 273 -16.37 -21.88 -9.75
C ASN A 273 -17.16 -23.18 -9.50
N LYS A 274 -16.98 -24.21 -10.34
CA LYS A 274 -17.60 -25.53 -10.20
C LYS A 274 -17.38 -26.11 -8.80
N TYR A 275 -16.15 -26.03 -8.31
CA TYR A 275 -15.76 -26.52 -6.98
C TYR A 275 -15.88 -25.48 -5.86
N ARG A 276 -16.41 -24.28 -6.15
CA ARG A 276 -16.61 -23.18 -5.19
C ARG A 276 -15.32 -22.81 -4.43
N LEU A 277 -14.19 -22.76 -5.13
CA LEU A 277 -12.85 -22.50 -4.57
C LEU A 277 -12.46 -21.01 -4.54
N LEU A 278 -13.43 -20.12 -4.69
CA LEU A 278 -13.22 -18.66 -4.71
C LEU A 278 -13.90 -17.97 -3.51
N LYS A 279 -14.30 -18.70 -2.48
CA LYS A 279 -15.03 -18.16 -1.32
C LYS A 279 -14.15 -17.18 -0.55
N THR A 280 -12.90 -17.56 -0.24
CA THR A 280 -11.96 -16.67 0.48
C THR A 280 -11.71 -15.39 -0.31
N LYS A 281 -11.43 -15.50 -1.62
CA LYS A 281 -11.24 -14.33 -2.49
C LYS A 281 -12.44 -13.38 -2.45
N LYS A 282 -13.66 -13.92 -2.60
CA LYS A 282 -14.90 -13.14 -2.58
C LYS A 282 -15.13 -12.48 -1.21
N LYS A 283 -14.91 -13.21 -0.11
CA LYS A 283 -15.04 -12.69 1.27
C LYS A 283 -14.09 -11.51 1.50
N LEU A 284 -12.79 -11.68 1.20
CA LEU A 284 -11.79 -10.62 1.33
C LEU A 284 -12.14 -9.38 0.50
N ARG A 285 -12.59 -9.58 -0.75
CA ARG A 285 -13.01 -8.48 -1.62
C ARG A 285 -14.18 -7.70 -1.02
N ILE A 286 -15.17 -8.40 -0.45
CA ILE A 286 -16.31 -7.77 0.24
C ILE A 286 -15.83 -6.96 1.45
N LEU A 287 -14.91 -7.51 2.25
CA LEU A 287 -14.34 -6.81 3.41
C LEU A 287 -13.59 -5.54 2.99
N LEU A 288 -12.80 -5.57 1.92
CA LEU A 288 -12.13 -4.39 1.38
C LEU A 288 -13.12 -3.31 0.96
N VAL A 289 -14.19 -3.68 0.25
CA VAL A 289 -15.25 -2.75 -0.18
C VAL A 289 -15.99 -2.16 1.02
N LYS A 290 -16.37 -3.00 2.00
CA LYS A 290 -17.03 -2.53 3.22
C LYS A 290 -16.13 -1.55 3.98
N LYS A 291 -14.86 -1.91 4.17
CA LYS A 291 -13.90 -1.08 4.90
C LYS A 291 -13.63 0.25 4.20
N TYR A 292 -13.51 0.25 2.87
CA TYR A 292 -13.37 1.50 2.12
C TYR A 292 -14.58 2.42 2.29
N LYS A 293 -15.80 1.87 2.17
CA LYS A 293 -17.03 2.66 2.36
C LYS A 293 -17.10 3.27 3.75
N GLU A 294 -16.86 2.46 4.79
CA GLU A 294 -16.81 2.90 6.19
C GLU A 294 -15.84 4.06 6.39
N LEU A 295 -14.60 3.94 5.90
CA LEU A 295 -13.60 4.99 6.10
C LEU A 295 -13.78 6.24 5.20
N MET A 296 -14.64 6.15 4.19
CA MET A 296 -15.04 7.30 3.37
C MET A 296 -16.30 7.99 3.89
N ASP A 297 -17.08 7.31 4.73
CA ASP A 297 -18.33 7.80 5.33
C ASP A 297 -18.02 8.67 6.54
N CYS A 298 -17.60 9.90 6.26
CA CYS A 298 -17.26 10.90 7.27
C CYS A 298 -17.54 12.29 6.72
N ASP A 299 -17.90 13.25 7.58
CA ASP A 299 -18.09 14.65 7.19
C ASP A 299 -16.86 15.49 7.54
N CYS A 300 -16.29 16.17 6.54
CA CYS A 300 -15.12 17.04 6.73
C CYS A 300 -15.51 18.46 7.21
N GLY A 301 -16.80 18.79 7.26
CA GLY A 301 -17.29 20.13 7.62
C GLY A 301 -16.93 20.60 9.03
N ILE A 302 -16.42 19.72 9.89
CA ILE A 302 -16.10 20.00 11.29
C ILE A 302 -14.69 20.63 11.46
N PHE A 303 -13.82 20.55 10.45
CA PHE A 303 -12.41 20.97 10.58
C PHE A 303 -12.13 22.44 10.25
N THR A 304 -13.13 23.25 9.91
CA THR A 304 -12.94 24.69 9.63
C THR A 304 -12.75 25.55 10.88
N ASN A 305 -12.91 24.98 12.09
CA ASN A 305 -12.87 25.74 13.34
C ASN A 305 -11.57 25.58 14.15
N VAL A 306 -10.52 24.99 13.56
CA VAL A 306 -9.20 24.89 14.21
C VAL A 306 -8.14 25.40 13.24
N ALA A 307 -8.11 26.71 13.07
CA ALA A 307 -7.02 27.46 12.44
C ALA A 307 -6.18 28.11 13.54
#